data_AF-A0A8J3D686-F1
#
_entry.id   AF-A0A8J3D686-F1
#
_cell.length_a   1.000
_cell.length_b   1.000
_cell.length_c   1.000
_cell.angle_alpha   90.00
_cell.angle_beta   90.00
_cell.angle_gamma   90.00
#
_symmetry.space_group_name_H-M   'P 1'
#
loop_
_entity.id
_entity.type
_entity.pdbx_description
1 polymer ?
#
loop_
_entity_poly.entity_id
_entity_poly.type
_entity_poly.pdbx_seq_one_letter_code
_entity_poly.pdbx_strand_id
1 'polypeptide(L)'
;METTEQIKDKANDVKDDVKDKVKNFNPEHKEGPVAAAIEDYTARIPSDIFLWASLGSMAASATLKILGRDRDALFVGQWAPSFLMLGLYNKLVKMEGYGKDK
;
A
#
# COMPACT_ATOMS: atom_id res chain seq x y z
N MET A 1 55.02 -10.81 22.57
CA MET A 1 53.65 -10.82 23.12
C MET A 1 52.80 -9.66 22.59
N GLU A 2 53.41 -8.54 22.15
CA GLU A 2 52.66 -7.37 21.61
C GLU A 2 51.96 -7.62 20.26
N THR A 3 52.55 -8.43 19.37
CA THR A 3 51.99 -8.68 18.03
C THR A 3 50.66 -9.46 18.07
N THR A 4 50.49 -10.34 19.05
CA THR A 4 49.28 -11.19 19.17
C THR A 4 48.07 -10.42 19.71
N GLU A 5 48.29 -9.43 20.58
CA GLU A 5 47.20 -8.55 21.05
C GLU A 5 46.76 -7.58 19.95
N GLN A 6 47.70 -6.99 19.21
CA GLN A 6 47.37 -6.11 18.08
C GLN A 6 46.56 -6.82 17.00
N ILE A 7 46.86 -8.10 16.71
CA ILE A 7 46.09 -8.90 15.76
C ILE A 7 44.66 -9.15 16.29
N LYS A 8 44.51 -9.37 17.60
CA LYS A 8 43.22 -9.66 18.23
C LYS A 8 42.33 -8.42 18.29
N ASP A 9 42.91 -7.26 18.57
CA ASP A 9 42.19 -5.98 18.58
C ASP A 9 41.74 -5.62 17.17
N LYS A 10 42.62 -5.74 16.17
CA LYS A 10 42.25 -5.50 14.77
C LYS A 10 41.19 -6.48 14.26
N ALA A 11 41.20 -7.72 14.75
CA ALA A 11 40.17 -8.71 14.41
C ALA A 11 38.81 -8.40 15.05
N ASN A 12 38.79 -7.77 16.23
CA ASN A 12 37.55 -7.33 16.87
C ASN A 12 36.99 -6.08 16.19
N ASP A 13 37.85 -5.11 15.85
CA ASP A 13 37.50 -3.90 15.13
C ASP A 13 36.84 -4.21 13.76
N VAL A 14 37.44 -5.13 12.99
CA VAL A 14 36.85 -5.59 11.72
C VAL A 14 35.53 -6.34 11.93
N LYS A 15 35.37 -7.09 13.03
CA LYS A 15 34.10 -7.78 13.33
C LYS A 15 33.00 -6.79 13.67
N ASP A 16 33.31 -5.75 14.42
CA ASP A 16 32.35 -4.71 14.79
C ASP A 16 31.97 -3.87 13.57
N ASP A 17 32.94 -3.50 12.72
CA ASP A 17 32.69 -2.84 11.43
C ASP A 17 31.79 -3.66 10.49
N VAL A 18 32.04 -4.97 10.39
CA VAL A 18 31.22 -5.87 9.57
C VAL A 18 29.84 -6.04 10.20
N LYS A 19 29.74 -6.16 11.52
CA LYS A 19 28.45 -6.29 12.23
C LYS A 19 27.61 -5.02 12.08
N ASP A 20 28.22 -3.84 12.10
CA ASP A 20 27.54 -2.58 11.89
C ASP A 20 27.17 -2.37 10.41
N LYS A 21 28.03 -2.78 9.46
CA LYS A 21 27.65 -2.82 8.04
C LYS A 21 26.52 -3.80 7.75
N VAL A 22 26.48 -4.95 8.42
CA VAL A 22 25.41 -5.96 8.24
C VAL A 22 24.11 -5.53 8.92
N LYS A 23 24.16 -4.89 10.09
CA LYS A 23 22.99 -4.28 10.73
C LYS A 23 22.41 -3.13 9.89
N ASN A 24 23.27 -2.34 9.26
CA ASN A 24 22.87 -1.24 8.37
C ASN A 24 22.61 -1.69 6.93
N PHE A 25 22.82 -2.97 6.59
CA PHE A 25 22.32 -3.56 5.35
C PHE A 25 20.86 -3.94 5.53
N ASN A 26 20.04 -2.93 5.85
CA ASN A 26 18.62 -3.03 5.61
C ASN A 26 18.42 -2.59 4.16
N PRO A 27 18.02 -3.49 3.23
CA PRO A 27 17.48 -3.08 1.95
C PRO A 27 16.06 -2.53 2.16
N GLU A 28 15.93 -1.63 3.14
CA GLU A 28 14.75 -0.83 3.37
C GLU A 28 14.62 0.00 2.10
N HIS A 29 13.70 -0.48 1.27
CA HIS A 29 13.18 0.19 0.11
C HIS A 29 13.15 1.69 0.40
N LYS A 30 14.07 2.43 -0.23
CA LYS A 30 13.89 3.86 -0.44
C LYS A 30 12.79 4.02 -1.49
N GLU A 31 11.59 3.64 -1.08
CA GLU A 31 10.36 4.15 -1.64
C GLU A 31 10.43 5.66 -1.40
N GLY A 32 10.56 6.41 -2.49
CA GLY A 32 10.76 7.85 -2.43
C GLY A 32 9.66 8.55 -1.61
N PRO A 33 9.83 9.84 -1.27
CA PRO A 33 8.86 10.61 -0.47
C PRO A 33 7.42 10.62 -1.01
N VAL A 34 7.22 10.13 -2.24
CA VAL A 34 5.92 9.93 -2.88
C VAL A 34 5.20 8.67 -2.36
N ALA A 35 5.91 7.63 -1.97
CA ALA A 35 5.33 6.35 -1.57
C ALA A 35 4.98 6.28 -0.06
N ALA A 36 5.83 6.82 0.82
CA ALA A 36 5.51 6.95 2.25
C ALA A 36 4.32 7.90 2.53
N ALA A 37 4.12 8.92 1.69
CA ALA A 37 2.96 9.81 1.79
C ALA A 37 1.64 9.17 1.29
N ILE A 38 1.73 8.13 0.45
CA ILE A 38 0.57 7.39 -0.04
C ILE A 38 0.13 6.31 0.97
N GLU A 39 1.06 5.72 1.74
CA GLU A 39 0.73 4.77 2.80
C GLU A 39 -0.18 5.36 3.89
N ASP A 40 0.09 6.58 4.37
CA ASP A 40 -0.71 7.19 5.43
C ASP A 40 -2.09 7.72 4.96
N TYR A 41 -2.22 8.10 3.68
CA TYR A 41 -3.48 8.63 3.15
C TYR A 41 -4.41 7.57 2.55
N THR A 42 -3.87 6.48 2.01
CA THR A 42 -4.68 5.38 1.45
C THR A 42 -5.29 4.52 2.58
N ALA A 43 -4.63 4.45 3.74
CA ALA A 43 -5.11 3.72 4.92
C ALA A 43 -6.44 4.26 5.48
N ARG A 44 -6.82 5.51 5.18
CA ARG A 44 -7.99 6.17 5.76
C ARG A 44 -9.12 6.48 4.80
N ILE A 45 -9.01 6.19 3.49
CA ILE A 45 -10.21 6.26 2.64
C ILE A 45 -11.12 5.11 3.10
N PRO A 46 -12.30 5.41 3.68
CA PRO A 46 -13.24 4.37 4.07
C PRO A 46 -13.58 3.59 2.81
N SER A 47 -13.33 2.28 2.81
CA SER A 47 -13.75 1.37 1.74
C SER A 47 -15.23 1.56 1.38
N ASP A 48 -16.00 2.01 2.36
CA ASP A 48 -17.43 2.25 2.28
C ASP A 48 -17.76 3.40 1.33
N ILE A 49 -16.89 4.41 1.14
CA ILE A 49 -17.11 5.48 0.17
C ILE A 49 -17.17 4.92 -1.25
N PHE A 50 -16.26 4.01 -1.59
CA PHE A 50 -16.25 3.37 -2.91
C PHE A 50 -17.46 2.47 -3.13
N LEU A 51 -17.93 1.83 -2.06
CA LEU A 51 -19.14 1.01 -2.05
C LEU A 51 -20.39 1.88 -2.28
N TRP A 52 -20.52 2.99 -1.55
CA TRP A 52 -21.59 3.97 -1.75
C TRP A 52 -21.50 4.66 -3.10
N ALA A 53 -20.30 4.93 -3.62
CA ALA A 53 -20.11 5.49 -4.96
C ALA A 53 -20.55 4.49 -6.06
N SER A 54 -20.20 3.22 -5.92
CA SER A 54 -20.67 2.17 -6.83
C SER A 54 -22.19 2.05 -6.80
N LEU A 55 -22.79 1.97 -5.61
CA LEU A 55 -24.25 1.96 -5.44
C LEU A 55 -24.90 3.22 -6.00
N GLY A 56 -24.31 4.40 -5.76
CA GLY A 56 -24.78 5.67 -6.31
C GLY A 56 -24.72 5.69 -7.83
N SER A 57 -23.66 5.13 -8.43
CA SER A 57 -23.51 5.00 -9.88
C SER A 57 -24.60 4.09 -10.47
N MET A 58 -24.88 2.95 -9.82
CA MET A 58 -25.96 2.03 -10.22
C MET A 58 -27.32 2.70 -10.10
N ALA A 59 -27.59 3.38 -8.99
CA ALA A 59 -28.84 4.09 -8.75
C ALA A 59 -29.05 5.23 -9.77
N ALA A 60 -28.03 6.07 -9.98
CA ALA A 60 -28.07 7.15 -10.96
C ALA A 60 -28.28 6.62 -12.39
N SER A 61 -27.60 5.53 -12.74
CA SER A 61 -27.80 4.83 -14.02
C SER A 61 -29.25 4.36 -14.18
N ALA A 62 -29.82 3.71 -13.17
CA ALA A 62 -31.20 3.27 -13.18
C ALA A 62 -32.19 4.45 -13.30
N THR A 63 -31.95 5.56 -12.58
CA THR A 63 -32.77 6.78 -12.73
C THR A 63 -32.70 7.35 -14.14
N LEU A 64 -31.49 7.45 -14.73
CA LEU A 64 -31.31 7.93 -16.11
C LEU A 64 -32.00 7.01 -17.12
N LYS A 65 -31.97 5.69 -16.88
CA LYS A 65 -32.66 4.67 -17.70
C LYS A 65 -34.17 4.89 -17.70
N ILE A 66 -34.76 5.12 -16.52
CA ILE A 66 -36.20 5.39 -16.35
C ILE A 66 -36.59 6.70 -17.04
N LEU A 67 -35.70 7.70 -17.05
CA LEU A 67 -35.89 8.98 -17.73
C LEU A 67 -35.67 8.91 -19.26
N GLY A 68 -35.43 7.73 -19.84
CA GLY A 68 -35.21 7.54 -21.28
C GLY A 68 -33.84 7.99 -21.79
N ARG A 69 -32.88 8.30 -20.89
CA ARG A 69 -31.52 8.70 -21.24
C ARG A 69 -30.58 7.49 -21.30
N ASP A 70 -30.85 6.56 -22.21
CA ASP A 70 -30.18 5.26 -22.28
C ASP A 70 -28.64 5.34 -22.39
N ARG A 71 -28.13 6.28 -23.20
CA ARG A 71 -26.67 6.45 -23.38
C ARG A 71 -25.98 6.92 -22.11
N ASP A 72 -26.59 7.88 -21.42
CA ASP A 72 -26.05 8.42 -20.17
C ASP A 72 -26.17 7.38 -19.05
N ALA A 73 -27.28 6.64 -19.01
CA ALA A 73 -27.48 5.52 -18.10
C ALA A 73 -26.37 4.46 -18.25
N LEU A 74 -26.07 4.04 -19.49
CA LEU A 74 -25.00 3.09 -19.76
C LEU A 74 -23.63 3.64 -19.37
N PHE A 75 -23.33 4.90 -19.74
CA PHE A 75 -22.07 5.54 -19.39
C PHE A 75 -21.84 5.58 -17.88
N VAL A 76 -22.83 6.05 -17.11
CA VAL A 76 -22.73 6.14 -15.64
C VAL A 76 -22.74 4.74 -14.99
N GLY A 77 -23.50 3.79 -15.53
CA GLY A 77 -23.56 2.42 -15.00
C GLY A 77 -22.22 1.67 -15.11
N GLN A 78 -21.45 1.94 -16.17
CA GLN A 78 -20.15 1.30 -16.41
C GLN A 78 -19.07 1.66 -15.37
N TRP A 79 -19.23 2.77 -14.64
CA TRP A 79 -18.28 3.17 -13.59
C TRP A 79 -18.46 2.42 -12.26
N ALA A 80 -19.61 1.76 -12.05
CA ALA A 80 -19.88 0.99 -10.85
C ALA A 80 -18.82 -0.09 -10.54
N PRO A 81 -18.38 -0.96 -11.49
CA PRO A 81 -17.31 -1.91 -11.26
C PRO A 81 -15.94 -1.25 -10.99
N SER A 82 -15.65 -0.10 -11.60
CA SER A 82 -14.40 0.63 -11.34
C SER A 82 -14.31 1.10 -9.89
N PHE A 83 -15.38 1.67 -9.35
CA PHE A 83 -15.43 2.05 -7.93
C PHE A 83 -15.31 0.85 -7.00
N LEU A 84 -15.99 -0.26 -7.31
CA LEU A 84 -15.87 -1.50 -6.53
C LEU A 84 -14.44 -2.06 -6.54
N MET A 85 -13.75 -2.04 -7.68
CA MET A 85 -12.37 -2.51 -7.80
C MET A 85 -11.42 -1.70 -6.89
N LEU A 86 -11.59 -0.38 -6.84
CA LEU A 86 -10.81 0.51 -5.96
C LEU A 86 -11.09 0.22 -4.48
N GLY A 87 -12.37 0.05 -4.10
CA GLY A 87 -12.74 -0.32 -2.73
C GLY A 87 -12.20 -1.69 -2.31
N LEU A 88 -12.23 -2.66 -3.23
CA LEU A 88 -11.72 -4.02 -3.00
C LEU A 88 -10.20 -4.01 -2.82
N TYR A 89 -9.47 -3.24 -3.63
CA TYR A 89 -8.02 -3.09 -3.52
C TYR A 89 -7.61 -2.62 -2.10
N ASN A 90 -8.25 -1.56 -1.59
CA ASN A 90 -7.99 -1.08 -0.22
C ASN A 90 -8.26 -2.13 0.86
N LYS A 91 -9.25 -3.00 0.66
CA LYS A 91 -9.58 -4.06 1.60
C LYS A 91 -8.58 -5.22 1.54
N LEU A 92 -8.12 -5.59 0.33
CA LEU A 92 -7.14 -6.66 0.12
C LEU A 92 -5.78 -6.30 0.74
N VAL A 93 -5.29 -5.08 0.51
CA VAL A 93 -4.01 -4.61 1.08
C VAL A 93 -4.05 -4.64 2.61
N LYS A 94 -5.16 -4.21 3.22
CA LYS A 94 -5.34 -4.26 4.68
C LYS A 94 -5.40 -5.69 5.22
N MET A 95 -6.01 -6.63 4.48
CA MET A 95 -6.03 -8.04 4.88
C MET A 95 -4.65 -8.70 4.78
N GLU A 96 -3.84 -8.32 3.80
CA GLU A 96 -2.51 -8.88 3.58
C GLU A 96 -1.46 -8.34 4.58
N GLY A 97 -1.61 -7.10 5.04
CA GLY A 97 -0.81 -6.55 6.15
C GLY A 97 -1.06 -7.24 7.50
N TYR A 98 -2.33 -7.52 7.83
CA TYR A 98 -2.71 -8.19 9.09
C TYR A 98 -2.21 -9.64 9.23
N GLY A 99 -1.86 -10.30 8.12
CA GLY A 99 -1.35 -11.67 8.13
C GLY A 99 0.12 -11.80 8.54
N LYS A 100 0.87 -10.68 8.58
CA LYS A 100 2.31 -10.68 8.85
C LYS A 100 2.66 -10.46 10.33
N ASP A 101 1.66 -10.12 11.15
CA ASP A 101 1.82 -9.75 12.57
C ASP A 101 1.35 -10.85 13.55
N LYS A 102 1.25 -12.11 13.12
CA LYS A 102 0.96 -13.26 14.00
C LYS A 102 2.03 -14.33 13.93
#